data_AF-A0A534T2Y0-F1
#
_entry.id   AF-A0A534T2Y0-F1
#
_cell.length_a   1.000
_cell.length_b   1.000
_cell.length_c   1.000
_cell.angle_alpha   90.00
_cell.angle_beta   90.00
_cell.angle_gamma   90.00
#
_symmetry.space_group_name_H-M   'P 1'
#
loop_
_entity.id
_entity.type
_entity.pdbx_description
1 polymer ?
#
loop_
_entity_poly.entity_id
_entity_poly.type
_entity_poly.pdbx_seq_one_letter_code
_entity_poly.pdbx_strand_id
1 'polypeptide(L)'
;MRSATSVIARLATASCLIAGAATATPSDFAQATRVEGKVPVSLAGAWFLYAQAEFPGGKSRALAPELLTVSQKSDRDVALHLLDVQLPKSIAEPYKAGNKQPKAWEPTPDDIALLRTQWSKLPPATNKDLHANDVVYDRVEFTLASPEKYAEAFPAAADPGIDEALKGSLFALEVVEKYRPQPIAPGENVAQVMERKSLYVVRSKSDSVLEGKQFTGYVAAGPGVPIPIALNGPFKLYRLAKGAGASAPAKSKPTPRRPARR
;
A
#
# COMPACT_ATOMS: atom_id res chain seq x y z
N MET A 1 49.39 -27.71 51.86
CA MET A 1 49.86 -27.26 50.53
C MET A 1 48.68 -27.31 49.58
N ARG A 2 48.35 -26.18 48.96
CA ARG A 2 47.13 -25.96 48.17
C ARG A 2 47.37 -26.44 46.73
N SER A 3 46.53 -27.34 46.23
CA SER A 3 46.42 -27.63 44.79
C SER A 3 45.13 -27.02 44.27
N ALA A 4 45.25 -26.04 43.39
CA ALA A 4 44.14 -25.41 42.68
C ALA A 4 44.17 -25.90 41.23
N THR A 5 43.11 -26.59 40.82
CA THR A 5 42.90 -27.05 39.45
C THR A 5 42.04 -26.01 38.72
N SER A 6 42.62 -25.30 37.76
CA SER A 6 41.88 -24.36 36.89
C SER A 6 41.02 -25.12 35.88
N VAL A 7 39.71 -24.92 35.93
CA VAL A 7 38.77 -25.32 34.87
C VAL A 7 38.56 -24.12 33.96
N ILE A 8 39.00 -24.22 32.70
CA ILE A 8 38.74 -23.22 31.66
C ILE A 8 37.38 -23.54 31.03
N ALA A 9 36.37 -22.73 31.33
CA ALA A 9 35.07 -22.78 30.68
C ALA A 9 35.15 -22.02 29.34
N ARG A 10 34.92 -22.73 28.22
CA ARG A 10 34.74 -22.11 26.90
C ARG A 10 33.31 -21.59 26.77
N LEU A 11 33.12 -20.27 26.81
CA LEU A 11 31.89 -19.65 26.35
C LEU A 11 31.83 -19.72 24.82
N ALA A 12 30.87 -20.47 24.29
CA ALA A 12 30.47 -20.37 22.88
C ALA A 12 29.43 -19.25 22.76
N THR A 13 29.84 -18.12 22.20
CA THR A 13 28.96 -16.99 21.92
C THR A 13 28.12 -17.31 20.68
N ALA A 14 26.83 -17.56 20.88
CA ALA A 14 25.87 -17.67 19.79
C ALA A 14 25.59 -16.28 19.23
N SER A 15 26.18 -15.95 18.08
CA SER A 15 25.85 -14.74 17.33
C SER A 15 24.45 -14.85 16.73
N CYS A 16 23.46 -14.28 17.41
CA CYS A 16 22.16 -14.01 16.82
C CYS A 16 22.33 -12.97 15.70
N LEU A 17 22.24 -13.42 14.45
CA LEU A 17 22.03 -12.56 13.29
C LEU A 17 20.64 -11.93 13.41
N ILE A 18 20.59 -10.70 13.93
CA ILE A 18 19.39 -9.87 13.85
C ILE A 18 19.25 -9.42 12.40
N ALA A 19 18.31 -10.04 11.68
CA ALA A 19 17.89 -9.56 10.37
C ALA A 19 17.30 -8.15 10.55
N GLY A 20 18.02 -7.14 10.05
CA GLY A 20 17.61 -5.75 10.13
C GLY A 20 16.29 -5.54 9.40
N ALA A 21 15.25 -5.14 10.14
CA ALA A 21 14.14 -4.43 9.57
C ALA A 21 14.70 -3.13 8.97
N ALA A 22 14.70 -3.00 7.64
CA ALA A 22 15.01 -1.73 7.00
C ALA A 22 13.95 -0.73 7.45
N THR A 23 14.29 0.14 8.40
CA THR A 23 13.45 1.26 8.81
C THR A 23 13.54 2.30 7.70
N ALA A 24 12.50 2.40 6.87
CA ALA A 24 12.34 3.52 5.97
C ALA A 24 12.34 4.83 6.78
N THR A 25 13.01 5.87 6.28
CA THR A 25 12.98 7.21 6.87
C THR A 25 11.52 7.66 7.06
N PRO A 26 11.14 8.22 8.23
CA PRO A 26 9.79 8.73 8.45
C PRO A 26 9.37 9.69 7.33
N SER A 27 8.14 9.57 6.85
CA SER A 27 7.59 10.46 5.83
C SER A 27 7.45 11.90 6.36
N ASP A 28 7.65 12.89 5.48
CA ASP A 28 7.49 14.31 5.82
C ASP A 28 6.02 14.77 5.97
N PHE A 29 5.07 13.84 5.96
CA PHE A 29 3.64 14.07 6.06
C PHE A 29 2.99 13.08 7.03
N ALA A 30 1.84 13.47 7.58
CA ALA A 30 1.11 12.67 8.55
C ALA A 30 0.49 11.43 7.90
N GLN A 31 0.62 10.28 8.54
CA GLN A 31 -0.01 9.04 8.08
C GLN A 31 -0.72 8.34 9.23
N ALA A 32 -1.92 7.82 8.96
CA ALA A 32 -2.68 7.06 9.93
C ALA A 32 -3.29 5.82 9.28
N THR A 33 -3.36 4.72 10.03
CA THR A 33 -4.05 3.49 9.60
C THR A 33 -5.14 3.13 10.59
N ARG A 34 -6.32 2.82 10.07
CA ARG A 34 -7.44 2.24 10.79
C ARG A 34 -7.73 0.85 10.25
N VAL A 35 -7.96 -0.11 11.15
CA VAL A 35 -8.33 -1.49 10.79
C VAL A 35 -9.69 -1.81 11.38
N GLU A 36 -10.64 -2.06 10.50
CA GLU A 36 -12.02 -2.44 10.81
C GLU A 36 -12.22 -3.94 10.55
N GLY A 37 -12.31 -4.72 11.63
CA GLY A 37 -12.46 -6.17 11.55
C GLY A 37 -11.12 -6.89 11.40
N LYS A 38 -11.04 -7.97 10.61
CA LYS A 38 -9.85 -8.83 10.52
C LYS A 38 -9.35 -8.96 9.10
N VAL A 39 -8.10 -8.57 8.85
CA VAL A 39 -7.51 -8.70 7.51
C VAL A 39 -7.15 -10.18 7.26
N PRO A 40 -7.75 -10.86 6.26
CA PRO A 40 -7.61 -12.31 6.08
C PRO A 40 -6.29 -12.74 5.43
N VAL A 41 -5.39 -11.78 5.19
CA VAL A 41 -4.09 -11.99 4.54
C VAL A 41 -3.00 -11.25 5.31
N SER A 42 -1.80 -11.81 5.33
CA SER A 42 -0.65 -11.03 5.79
C SER A 42 -0.28 -9.99 4.73
N LEU A 43 -0.30 -8.73 5.12
CA LEU A 43 0.13 -7.58 4.33
C LEU A 43 1.56 -7.15 4.67
N ALA A 44 2.20 -7.73 5.69
CA ALA A 44 3.54 -7.36 6.12
C ALA A 44 4.56 -7.31 4.96
N GLY A 45 5.30 -6.21 4.85
CA GLY A 45 6.36 -6.03 3.85
C GLY A 45 6.21 -4.76 3.02
N ALA A 46 6.68 -4.80 1.77
CA ALA A 46 6.62 -3.68 0.84
C ALA A 46 5.80 -4.06 -0.41
N TRP A 47 5.06 -3.10 -0.95
CA TRP A 47 4.13 -3.29 -2.05
C TRP A 47 4.20 -2.15 -3.06
N PHE A 48 3.96 -2.49 -4.32
CA PHE A 48 3.75 -1.55 -5.41
C PHE A 48 2.28 -1.60 -5.83
N LEU A 49 1.56 -0.50 -5.64
CA LEU A 49 0.18 -0.34 -6.04
C LEU A 49 0.14 0.20 -7.46
N TYR A 50 -0.54 -0.54 -8.33
CA TYR A 50 -0.79 -0.15 -9.70
C TYR A 50 -2.28 -0.24 -9.99
N ALA A 51 -2.86 0.85 -10.49
CA ALA A 51 -4.29 0.98 -10.75
C ALA A 51 -4.53 1.60 -12.13
N GLN A 52 -5.63 1.21 -12.76
CA GLN A 52 -6.05 1.77 -14.04
C GLN A 52 -7.44 2.40 -13.91
N ALA A 53 -7.65 3.51 -14.60
CA ALA A 53 -8.97 4.04 -14.90
C ALA A 53 -9.41 3.55 -16.28
N GLU A 54 -10.60 2.98 -16.34
CA GLU A 54 -11.26 2.59 -17.58
C GLU A 54 -12.23 3.68 -18.02
N PHE A 55 -12.25 3.95 -19.33
CA PHE A 55 -13.08 4.98 -19.96
C PHE A 55 -13.89 4.36 -21.10
N PRO A 56 -15.01 5.00 -21.50
CA PRO A 56 -15.79 4.57 -22.66
C PRO A 56 -14.94 4.42 -23.93
N GLY A 57 -15.34 3.46 -24.77
CA GLY A 57 -14.62 3.16 -26.01
C GLY A 57 -13.33 2.35 -25.81
N GLY A 58 -13.23 1.60 -24.70
CA GLY A 58 -12.09 0.69 -24.44
C GLY A 58 -10.78 1.41 -24.12
N LYS A 59 -10.85 2.70 -23.76
CA LYS A 59 -9.67 3.50 -23.41
C LYS A 59 -9.34 3.29 -21.94
N SER A 60 -8.05 3.30 -21.62
CA SER A 60 -7.59 3.25 -20.23
C SER A 60 -6.43 4.20 -19.97
N ARG A 61 -6.25 4.58 -18.71
CA ARG A 61 -5.07 5.33 -18.24
C ARG A 61 -4.59 4.75 -16.92
N ALA A 62 -3.29 4.76 -16.70
CA ALA A 62 -2.74 4.36 -15.41
C ALA A 62 -2.92 5.51 -14.40
N LEU A 63 -3.48 5.20 -13.23
CA LEU A 63 -3.46 6.12 -12.11
C LEU A 63 -2.04 6.24 -11.56
N ALA A 64 -1.76 7.29 -10.77
CA ALA A 64 -0.43 7.45 -10.17
C ALA A 64 -0.09 6.22 -9.31
N PRO A 65 0.99 5.48 -9.65
CA PRO A 65 1.38 4.29 -8.91
C PRO A 65 2.00 4.68 -7.57
N GLU A 66 1.87 3.80 -6.58
CA GLU A 66 2.32 4.08 -5.21
C GLU A 66 3.20 2.96 -4.68
N LEU A 67 4.14 3.31 -3.80
CA LEU A 67 4.84 2.34 -2.98
C LEU A 67 4.34 2.42 -1.55
N LEU A 68 4.00 1.27 -0.98
CA LEU A 68 3.54 1.13 0.38
C LEU A 68 4.49 0.22 1.16
N THR A 69 4.75 0.56 2.41
CA THR A 69 5.29 -0.39 3.39
C THR A 69 4.22 -0.70 4.42
N VAL A 70 4.24 -1.92 4.93
CA VAL A 70 3.24 -2.41 5.88
C VAL A 70 3.95 -3.14 7.00
N SER A 71 3.75 -2.64 8.22
CA SER A 71 4.07 -3.39 9.43
C SER A 71 2.79 -4.05 9.93
N GLN A 72 2.89 -5.29 10.40
CA GLN A 72 1.74 -6.06 10.84
C GLN A 72 2.10 -6.93 12.02
N LYS A 73 1.58 -6.56 13.20
CA LYS A 73 1.78 -7.30 14.45
C LYS A 73 0.67 -8.34 14.69
N SER A 74 -0.53 -8.11 14.14
CA SER A 74 -1.66 -9.04 14.19
C SER A 74 -2.61 -8.85 13.00
N ASP A 75 -3.73 -9.58 12.96
CA ASP A 75 -4.79 -9.39 11.95
C ASP A 75 -5.59 -8.08 12.14
N ARG A 76 -5.38 -7.39 13.26
CA ARG A 76 -6.03 -6.13 13.67
C ARG A 76 -5.05 -4.98 13.92
N ASP A 77 -3.76 -5.27 13.99
CA ASP A 77 -2.68 -4.31 14.19
C ASP A 77 -1.82 -4.30 12.93
N VAL A 78 -2.25 -3.46 11.99
CA VAL A 78 -1.63 -3.21 10.69
C VAL A 78 -1.38 -1.72 10.61
N ALA A 79 -0.17 -1.32 10.22
CA ALA A 79 0.15 0.06 9.88
C ALA A 79 0.72 0.11 8.47
N LEU A 80 0.03 0.82 7.58
CA LEU A 80 0.49 1.14 6.23
C LEU A 80 1.18 2.50 6.24
N HIS A 81 2.18 2.61 5.38
CA HIS A 81 2.88 3.86 5.10
C HIS A 81 3.14 3.98 3.60
N LEU A 82 2.66 5.06 2.98
CA LEU A 82 3.02 5.47 1.64
C LEU A 82 4.44 6.04 1.64
N LEU A 83 5.23 5.63 0.65
CA LEU A 83 6.57 6.13 0.38
C LEU A 83 6.50 7.20 -0.70
N ASP A 84 6.85 8.44 -0.36
CA ASP A 84 6.96 9.54 -1.32
C ASP A 84 8.37 9.56 -1.95
N VAL A 85 8.56 8.68 -2.94
CA VAL A 85 9.86 8.40 -3.56
C VAL A 85 9.80 8.49 -5.08
N GLN A 86 10.94 8.76 -5.70
CA GLN A 86 11.05 8.78 -7.15
C GLN A 86 11.15 7.35 -7.66
N LEU A 87 10.27 6.98 -8.59
CA LEU A 87 10.40 5.72 -9.31
C LEU A 87 11.66 5.71 -10.19
N PRO A 88 12.27 4.53 -10.42
CA PRO A 88 13.33 4.41 -11.42
C PRO A 88 12.88 4.99 -12.76
N LYS A 89 13.79 5.70 -13.46
CA LYS A 89 13.46 6.35 -14.74
C LYS A 89 12.90 5.38 -15.78
N SER A 90 13.42 4.14 -15.79
CA SER A 90 12.93 3.04 -16.62
C SER A 90 11.45 2.68 -16.40
N ILE A 91 10.88 3.08 -15.27
CA ILE A 91 9.45 2.90 -14.93
C ILE A 91 8.71 4.23 -15.08
N ALA A 92 9.25 5.32 -14.54
CA ALA A 92 8.61 6.63 -14.53
C ALA A 92 8.36 7.20 -15.92
N GLU A 93 9.32 7.07 -16.84
CA GLU A 93 9.21 7.61 -18.20
C GLU A 93 8.18 6.84 -19.05
N PRO A 94 8.18 5.49 -19.10
CA PRO A 94 7.12 4.73 -19.77
C PRO A 94 5.73 4.96 -19.17
N TYR A 95 5.62 5.10 -17.84
CA TYR A 95 4.38 5.48 -17.18
C TYR A 95 3.86 6.84 -17.69
N LYS A 96 4.71 7.88 -17.66
CA LYS A 96 4.37 9.23 -18.14
C LYS A 96 4.02 9.24 -19.63
N ALA A 97 4.75 8.47 -20.45
CA ALA A 97 4.49 8.34 -21.89
C ALA A 97 3.18 7.61 -22.17
N GLY A 98 2.90 6.51 -21.45
CA GLY A 98 1.66 5.74 -21.58
C GLY A 98 0.43 6.56 -21.22
N ASN A 99 0.52 7.42 -20.19
CA ASN A 99 -0.59 8.30 -19.80
C ASN A 99 -0.92 9.41 -20.81
N LYS A 100 -0.08 9.63 -21.84
CA LYS A 100 -0.40 10.49 -22.99
C LYS A 100 -1.20 9.75 -24.08
N GLN A 101 -1.28 8.43 -24.00
CA GLN A 101 -1.99 7.56 -24.93
C GLN A 101 -3.31 7.08 -24.32
N PRO A 102 -4.31 6.68 -25.13
CA PRO A 102 -5.56 6.11 -24.63
C PRO A 102 -5.42 4.64 -24.18
N LYS A 103 -4.23 4.25 -23.69
CA LYS A 103 -3.90 2.92 -23.21
C LYS A 103 -3.02 3.04 -21.98
N ALA A 104 -3.43 2.43 -20.88
CA ALA A 104 -2.65 2.40 -19.66
C ALA A 104 -1.28 1.73 -19.90
N TRP A 105 -0.21 2.37 -19.44
CA TRP A 105 1.07 1.69 -19.24
C TRP A 105 0.91 0.65 -18.15
N GLU A 106 1.46 -0.56 -18.33
CA GLU A 106 1.46 -1.63 -17.32
C GLU A 106 2.88 -1.98 -16.90
N PRO A 107 3.13 -2.27 -15.60
CA PRO A 107 4.43 -2.72 -15.15
C PRO A 107 4.77 -4.10 -15.72
N THR A 108 5.98 -4.22 -16.25
CA THR A 108 6.52 -5.48 -16.74
C THR A 108 7.08 -6.33 -15.57
N PRO A 109 7.31 -7.64 -15.76
CA PRO A 109 8.00 -8.46 -14.77
C PRO A 109 9.37 -7.89 -14.35
N ASP A 110 10.10 -7.28 -15.29
CA ASP A 110 11.40 -6.66 -15.03
C ASP A 110 11.27 -5.39 -14.18
N ASP A 111 10.22 -4.59 -14.38
CA ASP A 111 9.92 -3.43 -13.53
C ASP A 111 9.66 -3.87 -12.09
N ILE A 112 8.87 -4.93 -11.90
CA ILE A 112 8.58 -5.48 -10.58
C ILE A 112 9.85 -6.08 -9.94
N ALA A 113 10.69 -6.77 -10.72
CA ALA A 113 11.98 -7.29 -10.25
C ALA A 113 12.94 -6.17 -9.82
N LEU A 114 13.01 -5.09 -10.60
CA LEU A 114 13.79 -3.90 -10.28
C LEU A 114 13.31 -3.29 -8.95
N LEU A 115 12.01 -3.06 -8.80
CA LEU A 115 11.44 -2.50 -7.57
C LEU A 115 11.68 -3.40 -6.36
N ARG A 116 11.60 -4.73 -6.50
CA ARG A 116 11.95 -5.68 -5.41
C ARG A 116 13.35 -5.45 -4.86
N THR A 117 14.31 -5.08 -5.72
CA THR A 117 15.70 -4.85 -5.33
C THR A 117 15.99 -3.42 -4.85
N GLN A 118 15.18 -2.45 -5.27
CA GLN A 118 15.50 -1.02 -5.09
C GLN A 118 14.52 -0.24 -4.21
N TRP A 119 13.34 -0.76 -3.88
CA TRP A 119 12.27 0.00 -3.21
C TRP A 119 12.73 0.77 -1.96
N SER A 120 13.62 0.18 -1.16
CA SER A 120 14.13 0.78 0.09
C SER A 120 15.27 1.79 -0.10
N LYS A 121 15.74 1.94 -1.34
CA LYS A 121 16.86 2.82 -1.73
C LYS A 121 16.43 3.90 -2.71
N LEU A 122 15.14 3.97 -3.05
CA LEU A 122 14.62 5.00 -3.94
C LEU A 122 14.79 6.37 -3.26
N PRO A 123 15.26 7.39 -4.00
CA PRO A 123 15.43 8.71 -3.41
C PRO A 123 14.06 9.32 -3.11
N PRO A 124 13.93 10.12 -2.05
CA PRO A 124 12.71 10.89 -1.78
C PRO A 124 12.34 11.78 -2.96
N ALA A 125 11.04 11.97 -3.20
CA ALA A 125 10.53 12.82 -4.27
C ALA A 125 10.44 14.30 -3.84
N THR A 126 11.57 14.93 -3.52
CA THR A 126 11.60 16.32 -2.98
C THR A 126 11.34 17.40 -4.03
N ASN A 127 11.66 17.14 -5.30
CA ASN A 127 11.58 18.12 -6.38
C ASN A 127 10.24 17.99 -7.12
N LYS A 128 9.16 18.44 -6.48
CA LYS A 128 7.81 18.39 -7.05
C LYS A 128 7.65 19.44 -8.14
N ASP A 129 7.16 19.03 -9.30
CA ASP A 129 6.80 19.91 -10.42
C ASP A 129 5.28 19.93 -10.61
N LEU A 130 4.69 21.11 -10.38
CA LEU A 130 3.28 21.38 -10.60
C LEU A 130 2.83 21.04 -12.03
N HIS A 131 3.65 21.32 -13.05
CA HIS A 131 3.32 21.06 -14.45
C HIS A 131 3.49 19.58 -14.83
N ALA A 132 4.24 18.82 -14.03
CA ALA A 132 4.29 17.36 -14.13
C ALA A 132 3.09 16.68 -13.42
N ASN A 133 2.22 17.45 -12.78
CA ASN A 133 1.16 16.98 -11.87
C ASN A 133 1.71 16.22 -10.66
N ASP A 134 2.93 16.56 -10.22
CA ASP A 134 3.44 16.03 -8.97
C ASP A 134 2.63 16.63 -7.81
N VAL A 135 2.40 15.84 -6.76
CA VAL A 135 1.62 16.25 -5.59
C VAL A 135 2.53 16.40 -4.37
N VAL A 136 2.17 17.35 -3.50
CA VAL A 136 2.80 17.51 -2.18
C VAL A 136 1.84 16.98 -1.13
N TYR A 137 2.19 15.88 -0.47
CA TYR A 137 1.35 15.32 0.58
C TYR A 137 1.23 16.28 1.79
N ASP A 138 0.00 16.41 2.30
CA ASP A 138 -0.32 16.92 3.63
C ASP A 138 -0.49 15.74 4.60
N ARG A 139 -1.35 14.80 4.21
CA ARG A 139 -1.74 13.65 5.03
C ARG A 139 -2.25 12.50 4.19
N VAL A 140 -2.02 11.27 4.66
CA VAL A 140 -2.58 10.05 4.10
C VAL A 140 -3.27 9.24 5.20
N GLU A 141 -4.52 8.88 4.97
CA GLU A 141 -5.32 8.06 5.88
C GLU A 141 -5.68 6.74 5.18
N PHE A 142 -5.33 5.62 5.81
CA PHE A 142 -5.65 4.28 5.34
C PHE A 142 -6.76 3.69 6.19
N THR A 143 -7.77 3.10 5.55
CA THR A 143 -8.77 2.27 6.22
C THR A 143 -8.80 0.89 5.59
N LEU A 144 -8.43 -0.13 6.35
CA LEU A 144 -8.64 -1.53 6.00
C LEU A 144 -9.94 -2.02 6.61
N ALA A 145 -10.78 -2.70 5.84
CA ALA A 145 -11.99 -3.31 6.37
C ALA A 145 -12.20 -4.73 5.85
N SER A 146 -12.68 -5.63 6.71
CA SER A 146 -13.20 -6.93 6.32
C SER A 146 -14.70 -6.88 5.96
N PRO A 147 -15.24 -7.88 5.25
CA PRO A 147 -16.60 -7.84 4.72
C PRO A 147 -17.69 -7.54 5.75
N GLU A 148 -17.54 -8.05 6.97
CA GLU A 148 -18.48 -7.82 8.07
C GLU A 148 -18.45 -6.40 8.66
N LYS A 149 -17.50 -5.56 8.22
CA LYS A 149 -17.32 -4.17 8.67
C LYS A 149 -17.45 -3.11 7.58
N TYR A 150 -17.86 -3.49 6.37
CA TYR A 150 -17.99 -2.53 5.28
C TYR A 150 -19.05 -1.45 5.52
N ALA A 151 -20.16 -1.78 6.18
CA ALA A 151 -21.20 -0.81 6.47
C ALA A 151 -20.70 0.31 7.40
N GLU A 152 -19.88 -0.04 8.39
CA GLU A 152 -19.29 0.92 9.32
C GLU A 152 -18.07 1.65 8.75
N ALA A 153 -17.25 0.95 7.97
CA ALA A 153 -16.02 1.50 7.39
C ALA A 153 -16.28 2.42 6.19
N PHE A 154 -17.27 2.07 5.36
CA PHE A 154 -17.59 2.75 4.10
C PHE A 154 -19.07 3.16 4.05
N PRO A 155 -19.57 3.96 5.00
CA PRO A 155 -20.98 4.35 5.08
C PRO A 155 -21.42 5.22 3.88
N ALA A 156 -20.45 5.81 3.18
CA ALA A 156 -20.63 6.66 2.01
C ALA A 156 -20.14 5.97 0.72
N ALA A 157 -20.40 4.68 0.55
CA ALA A 157 -20.26 3.97 -0.73
C ALA A 157 -21.28 4.51 -1.76
N ALA A 158 -21.16 5.79 -2.11
CA ALA A 158 -22.12 6.53 -2.93
C ALA A 158 -21.86 6.36 -4.44
N ASP A 159 -20.65 5.90 -4.82
CA ASP A 159 -20.32 5.71 -6.22
C ASP A 159 -20.94 4.42 -6.78
N PRO A 160 -21.62 4.49 -7.95
CA PRO A 160 -22.23 3.34 -8.57
C PRO A 160 -21.27 2.15 -8.71
N GLY A 161 -21.69 1.00 -8.20
CA GLY A 161 -20.96 -0.27 -8.34
C GLY A 161 -19.99 -0.59 -7.20
N ILE A 162 -19.79 0.27 -6.20
CA ILE A 162 -19.00 -0.07 -4.99
C ILE A 162 -19.66 -1.24 -4.25
N ASP A 163 -20.96 -1.17 -3.95
CA ASP A 163 -21.66 -2.23 -3.21
C ASP A 163 -21.53 -3.60 -3.87
N GLU A 164 -21.69 -3.63 -5.19
CA GLU A 164 -21.52 -4.87 -5.96
C GLU A 164 -20.06 -5.34 -5.94
N ALA A 165 -19.10 -4.42 -6.02
CA ALA A 165 -17.69 -4.75 -5.90
C ALA A 165 -17.32 -5.24 -4.50
N LEU A 166 -17.99 -4.81 -3.43
CA LEU A 166 -17.73 -5.29 -2.07
C LEU A 166 -18.27 -6.71 -1.83
N LYS A 167 -19.39 -7.10 -2.46
CA LYS A 167 -19.98 -8.45 -2.31
C LYS A 167 -19.01 -9.56 -2.72
N GLY A 168 -18.60 -10.41 -1.78
CA GLY A 168 -17.69 -11.53 -2.06
C GLY A 168 -16.23 -11.09 -2.29
N SER A 169 -15.85 -9.90 -1.83
CA SER A 169 -14.44 -9.49 -1.71
C SER A 169 -13.79 -10.09 -0.46
N LEU A 170 -12.46 -10.13 -0.44
CA LEU A 170 -11.68 -10.63 0.70
C LEU A 170 -11.57 -9.57 1.82
N PHE A 171 -11.25 -8.34 1.41
CA PHE A 171 -11.18 -7.14 2.24
C PHE A 171 -11.12 -5.93 1.30
N ALA A 172 -11.24 -4.72 1.82
CA ALA A 172 -11.02 -3.50 1.07
C ALA A 172 -10.03 -2.57 1.78
N LEU A 173 -9.30 -1.79 0.99
CA LEU A 173 -8.38 -0.76 1.43
C LEU A 173 -8.85 0.58 0.86
N GLU A 174 -9.27 1.48 1.73
CA GLU A 174 -9.46 2.89 1.40
C GLU A 174 -8.18 3.67 1.68
N VAL A 175 -7.82 4.57 0.78
CA VAL A 175 -6.72 5.52 0.90
C VAL A 175 -7.27 6.91 0.63
N VAL A 176 -7.19 7.79 1.62
CA VAL A 176 -7.54 9.21 1.49
C VAL A 176 -6.26 10.02 1.58
N GLU A 177 -5.90 10.64 0.47
CA GLU A 177 -4.70 11.48 0.35
C GLU A 177 -5.12 12.93 0.22
N LYS A 178 -4.61 13.76 1.13
CA LYS A 178 -4.78 15.20 1.10
C LYS A 178 -3.47 15.84 0.69
N TYR A 179 -3.57 16.84 -0.18
CA TYR A 179 -2.42 17.51 -0.77
C TYR A 179 -2.35 18.96 -0.33
N ARG A 180 -1.11 19.45 -0.15
CA ARG A 180 -0.83 20.86 0.06
C ARG A 180 -0.82 21.56 -1.30
N PRO A 181 -1.37 22.80 -1.38
CA PRO A 181 -1.22 23.59 -2.59
C PRO A 181 0.26 23.94 -2.83
N GLN A 182 0.69 23.80 -4.07
CA GLN A 182 1.98 24.25 -4.55
C GLN A 182 1.92 25.73 -4.97
N PRO A 183 3.03 26.47 -4.85
CA PRO A 183 3.10 27.85 -5.35
C PRO A 183 2.73 27.94 -6.83
N ILE A 184 1.89 28.91 -7.19
CA ILE A 184 1.52 29.21 -8.58
C ILE A 184 2.19 30.51 -8.99
N ALA A 185 2.84 30.55 -10.16
CA ALA A 185 3.48 31.77 -10.64
C ALA A 185 2.43 32.84 -11.00
N PRO A 186 2.75 34.14 -10.84
CA PRO A 186 1.84 35.20 -11.25
C PRO A 186 1.38 35.06 -12.71
N GLY A 187 0.06 35.08 -12.94
CA GLY A 187 -0.53 34.95 -14.28
C GLY A 187 -0.85 33.52 -14.72
N GLU A 188 -0.49 32.51 -13.94
CA GLU A 188 -0.88 31.12 -14.22
C GLU A 188 -2.22 30.75 -13.58
N ASN A 189 -3.00 29.93 -14.27
CA ASN A 189 -4.24 29.35 -13.78
C ASN A 189 -4.14 27.82 -13.89
N VAL A 190 -3.57 27.19 -12.86
CA VAL A 190 -3.42 25.73 -12.79
C VAL A 190 -4.31 25.18 -11.69
N ALA A 191 -5.25 24.30 -12.06
CA ALA A 191 -6.05 23.56 -11.09
C ALA A 191 -5.16 22.54 -10.37
N GLN A 192 -5.24 22.51 -9.05
CA GLN A 192 -4.48 21.57 -8.23
C GLN A 192 -5.40 20.55 -7.59
N VAL A 193 -4.98 19.29 -7.57
CA VAL A 193 -5.68 18.23 -6.83
C VAL A 193 -5.52 18.52 -5.34
N MET A 194 -6.63 18.60 -4.62
CA MET A 194 -6.67 18.83 -3.18
C MET A 194 -6.80 17.52 -2.40
N GLU A 195 -7.57 16.59 -2.95
CA GLU A 195 -7.83 15.30 -2.35
C GLU A 195 -7.95 14.22 -3.43
N ARG A 196 -7.39 13.05 -3.14
CA ARG A 196 -7.67 11.80 -3.84
C ARG A 196 -8.19 10.80 -2.83
N LYS A 197 -9.33 10.21 -3.12
CA LYS A 197 -9.94 9.13 -2.33
C LYS A 197 -10.03 7.88 -3.18
N SER A 198 -9.32 6.83 -2.79
CA SER A 198 -9.27 5.57 -3.53
C SER A 198 -9.78 4.42 -2.67
N LEU A 199 -10.67 3.58 -3.19
CA LEU A 199 -11.12 2.34 -2.58
C LEU A 199 -10.68 1.15 -3.44
N TYR A 200 -9.80 0.32 -2.90
CA TYR A 200 -9.27 -0.88 -3.53
C TYR A 200 -9.95 -2.11 -2.94
N VAL A 201 -10.83 -2.73 -3.72
CA VAL A 201 -11.62 -3.89 -3.29
C VAL A 201 -10.95 -5.18 -3.76
N VAL A 202 -10.32 -5.91 -2.84
CA VAL A 202 -9.51 -7.10 -3.15
C VAL A 202 -10.42 -8.30 -3.39
N ARG A 203 -10.29 -8.91 -4.57
CA ARG A 203 -11.09 -10.07 -5.00
C ARG A 203 -10.31 -11.37 -5.01
N SER A 204 -9.05 -11.30 -5.41
CA SER A 204 -8.18 -12.48 -5.51
C SER A 204 -6.84 -12.20 -4.85
N LYS A 205 -6.15 -13.28 -4.47
CA LYS A 205 -4.82 -13.22 -3.88
C LYS A 205 -3.96 -14.35 -4.40
N SER A 206 -2.69 -14.04 -4.60
CA SER A 206 -1.58 -14.98 -4.71
C SER A 206 -0.52 -14.63 -3.65
N ASP A 207 0.59 -15.37 -3.65
CA ASP A 207 1.71 -15.09 -2.75
C ASP A 207 2.42 -13.75 -3.03
N SER A 208 2.27 -13.23 -4.25
CA SER A 208 3.00 -12.06 -4.73
C SER A 208 2.12 -10.93 -5.27
N VAL A 209 0.81 -11.14 -5.42
CA VAL A 209 -0.11 -10.14 -5.99
C VAL A 209 -1.46 -10.23 -5.29
N LEU A 210 -2.03 -9.08 -4.94
CA LEU A 210 -3.46 -8.92 -4.65
C LEU A 210 -4.11 -8.20 -5.83
N GLU A 211 -5.28 -8.62 -6.24
CA GLU A 211 -5.96 -8.02 -7.40
C GLU A 211 -7.43 -7.80 -7.11
N GLY A 212 -8.01 -6.83 -7.82
CA GLY A 212 -9.41 -6.52 -7.70
C GLY A 212 -9.82 -5.27 -8.45
N LYS A 213 -10.83 -4.59 -7.93
CA LYS A 213 -11.39 -3.38 -8.53
C LYS A 213 -11.08 -2.15 -7.69
N GLN A 214 -10.70 -1.06 -8.34
CA GLN A 214 -10.50 0.24 -7.71
C GLN A 214 -11.64 1.19 -8.06
N PHE A 215 -11.94 2.08 -7.12
CA PHE A 215 -12.78 3.26 -7.30
C PHE A 215 -12.00 4.46 -6.78
N THR A 216 -11.77 5.48 -7.60
CA THR A 216 -10.97 6.65 -7.23
C THR A 216 -11.76 7.92 -7.53
N GLY A 217 -12.00 8.71 -6.49
CA GLY A 217 -12.52 10.07 -6.56
C GLY A 217 -11.40 11.09 -6.44
N TYR A 218 -11.49 12.19 -7.20
CA TYR A 218 -10.64 13.37 -7.05
C TYR A 218 -11.47 14.58 -6.69
N VAL A 219 -10.91 15.44 -5.85
CA VAL A 219 -11.36 16.81 -5.63
C VAL A 219 -10.25 17.75 -6.08
N ALA A 220 -10.53 18.55 -7.10
CA ALA A 220 -9.60 19.57 -7.59
C ALA A 220 -10.13 20.98 -7.32
N ALA A 221 -9.22 21.91 -7.06
CA ALA A 221 -9.52 23.34 -6.97
C ALA A 221 -9.85 23.89 -8.36
N GLY A 222 -11.14 24.13 -8.64
CA GLY A 222 -11.63 24.79 -9.85
C GLY A 222 -12.01 26.25 -9.60
N PRO A 223 -12.20 27.06 -10.67
CA PRO A 223 -12.70 28.42 -10.52
C PRO A 223 -14.15 28.40 -10.00
N GLY A 224 -14.33 28.68 -8.70
CA GLY A 224 -15.62 28.88 -8.04
C GLY A 224 -16.17 27.68 -7.26
N VAL A 225 -15.94 26.43 -7.71
CA VAL A 225 -16.42 25.21 -7.01
C VAL A 225 -15.46 24.02 -7.19
N PRO A 226 -15.41 23.07 -6.24
CA PRO A 226 -14.67 21.82 -6.41
C PRO A 226 -15.24 20.96 -7.55
N ILE A 227 -14.36 20.33 -8.35
CA ILE A 227 -14.76 19.47 -9.48
C ILE A 227 -14.58 18.00 -9.09
N PRO A 228 -15.66 17.22 -8.83
CA PRO A 228 -15.55 15.80 -8.55
C PRO A 228 -15.28 15.00 -9.83
N ILE A 229 -14.30 14.11 -9.78
CA ILE A 229 -14.01 13.15 -10.87
C ILE A 229 -13.99 11.75 -10.27
N ALA A 230 -14.89 10.87 -10.70
CA ALA A 230 -14.93 9.47 -10.29
C ALA A 230 -14.40 8.57 -11.41
N LEU A 231 -13.41 7.74 -11.09
CA LEU A 231 -12.78 6.77 -11.97
C LEU A 231 -12.89 5.38 -11.35
N ASN A 232 -12.98 4.34 -12.17
CA ASN A 232 -12.91 2.97 -11.70
C ASN A 232 -12.18 2.09 -12.72
N GLY A 233 -11.77 0.91 -12.29
CA GLY A 233 -11.06 -0.05 -13.14
C GLY A 233 -10.35 -1.13 -12.33
N PRO A 234 -9.45 -1.90 -12.93
CA PRO A 234 -8.67 -2.90 -12.22
C PRO A 234 -7.55 -2.27 -11.39
N PHE A 235 -7.12 -2.97 -10.34
CA PHE A 235 -5.84 -2.72 -9.69
C PHE A 235 -5.10 -4.02 -9.37
N LYS A 236 -3.80 -3.87 -9.18
CA LYS A 236 -2.89 -4.90 -8.70
C LYS A 236 -1.98 -4.30 -7.64
N LEU A 237 -1.80 -5.03 -6.54
CA LEU A 237 -0.84 -4.74 -5.49
C LEU A 237 0.26 -5.80 -5.54
N TYR A 238 1.41 -5.44 -6.08
CA TYR A 238 2.55 -6.35 -6.26
C TYR A 238 3.44 -6.35 -5.03
N ARG A 239 3.69 -7.53 -4.47
CA ARG A 239 4.58 -7.69 -3.32
C ARG A 239 6.04 -7.52 -3.76
N LEU A 240 6.70 -6.53 -3.15
CA LEU A 240 8.11 -6.21 -3.34
C LEU A 240 9.01 -6.87 -2.29
N ALA A 241 8.53 -6.97 -1.05
CA ALA A 241 9.22 -7.68 0.02
C ALA A 241 8.20 -8.32 0.97
N LYS A 242 8.53 -9.48 1.54
CA LYS A 242 7.78 -10.05 2.67
C LYS A 242 8.32 -9.45 3.97
N GLY A 243 7.43 -8.95 4.82
CA GLY A 243 7.76 -8.59 6.19
C GLY A 243 7.63 -9.79 7.12
N ALA A 244 8.21 -9.68 8.32
CA ALA A 244 7.90 -10.60 9.42
C ALA A 244 6.45 -10.35 9.85
N GLY A 245 5.50 -11.04 9.21
CA GLY A 245 4.09 -10.99 9.60
C GLY A 245 3.85 -11.76 10.90
N ALA A 246 2.73 -11.47 11.55
CA ALA A 246 2.18 -12.31 12.61
C ALA A 246 2.11 -13.76 12.11
N SER A 247 2.86 -14.66 12.75
CA SER A 247 2.81 -16.09 12.44
C SER A 247 1.36 -16.55 12.58
N ALA A 248 0.84 -17.26 11.57
CA ALA A 248 -0.49 -17.88 11.66
C ALA A 248 -0.60 -18.66 12.98
N PRO A 249 -1.75 -18.62 13.68
CA PRO A 249 -1.89 -19.38 14.92
C PRO A 249 -1.58 -20.85 14.62
N ALA A 250 -0.58 -21.38 15.32
CA ALA A 250 -0.19 -22.77 15.20
C ALA A 250 -1.46 -23.62 15.41
N LYS A 251 -1.80 -24.47 14.43
CA LYS A 251 -2.86 -25.48 14.58
C LYS A 251 -2.56 -26.23 15.88
N SER A 252 -3.42 -26.05 16.88
CA SER A 252 -3.29 -26.77 18.15
C SER A 252 -3.26 -28.27 17.84
N LYS A 253 -2.16 -28.93 18.23
CA LYS A 253 -2.09 -30.40 18.17
C LYS A 253 -3.21 -30.95 19.06
N PRO A 254 -3.97 -31.96 18.61
CA PRO A 254 -4.98 -32.58 19.46
C PRO A 254 -4.31 -33.20 20.69
N THR A 255 -4.73 -32.76 21.86
CA THR A 255 -4.28 -33.31 23.16
C THR A 255 -4.64 -34.80 23.22
N PRO A 256 -3.69 -35.71 23.53
CA PRO A 256 -4.00 -37.12 23.67
C PRO A 256 -4.96 -37.33 24.84
N ARG A 257 -6.09 -37.97 24.57
CA ARG A 257 -7.07 -38.38 25.58
C ARG A 257 -6.41 -39.39 26.52
N ARG A 258 -6.23 -39.02 27.79
CA ARG A 258 -5.70 -39.90 28.83
C ARG A 258 -6.73 -41.01 29.11
N PRO A 259 -6.36 -42.30 29.06
CA PRO A 259 -7.31 -43.37 29.35
C PRO A 259 -7.66 -43.36 30.85
N ALA A 260 -8.95 -43.52 31.13
CA ALA A 260 -9.47 -43.69 32.48
C ALA A 260 -8.90 -44.99 33.07
N ARG A 261 -8.25 -44.88 34.24
CA ARG A 261 -7.89 -46.04 35.05
C ARG A 261 -9.17 -46.61 35.66
N ARG A 262 -9.37 -47.92 35.46
CA ARG A 262 -10.34 -48.75 36.20
C ARG A 262 -9.95 -48.86 37.66
#